data_AF-A0A380N058-F1
#
_entry.id   AF-A0A380N058-F1
#
_cell.length_a   1.000
_cell.length_b   1.000
_cell.length_c   1.000
_cell.angle_alpha   90.00
_cell.angle_beta   90.00
_cell.angle_gamma   90.00
#
_symmetry.space_group_name_H-M   'P 1'
#
loop_
_entity.id
_entity.type
_entity.pdbx_description
1 polymer ?
#
loop_
_entity_poly.entity_id
_entity_poly.type
_entity_poly.pdbx_seq_one_letter_code
_entity_poly.pdbx_strand_id
1 'polypeptide(L)'
;MKKNKKGRAKRKYLNWLIATKNKALPTFDIVVIGTMSAGKSTLINALIGEEVLPIANEAATAVITRIYDEDGMKHFQGRGYHINLDDLSTPPLPQTRRITRITPKQIEEWNQSKAINYIDLRGDIKTILNDKAALVIYDTPGPNNSQDSEHSALTMYTLENEHYGLILYLLNATQVGIYDDRGLLEKIKKHLEKDLSKSIVFVLNKCDMLDTEKGENIERVVSNVHLYLQDIGFTQPHIIPLTARPALLARKRLSRHPLTRAERSALRFFAEEACQSKSELLDIIQRSGFSELEKYLQTRVSSSNHLNSKG
;
A
#
# COMPACT_ATOMS: atom_id res chain seq x y z
N MET A 1 -35.23 -5.85 11.06
CA MET A 1 -35.30 -5.19 9.73
C MET A 1 -34.04 -4.43 9.28
N LYS A 2 -33.16 -3.91 10.16
CA LYS A 2 -31.93 -3.17 9.75
C LYS A 2 -30.80 -4.05 9.16
N LYS A 3 -30.60 -5.30 9.63
CA LYS A 3 -29.56 -6.22 9.10
C LYS A 3 -29.78 -6.60 7.62
N ASN A 4 -31.03 -6.70 7.17
CA ASN A 4 -31.37 -7.10 5.79
C ASN A 4 -31.16 -5.98 4.75
N LYS A 5 -31.12 -4.71 5.17
CA LYS A 5 -30.84 -3.56 4.29
C LYS A 5 -29.34 -3.39 4.00
N LYS A 6 -28.47 -3.57 5.00
CA LYS A 6 -27.00 -3.50 4.84
C LYS A 6 -26.46 -4.57 3.87
N GLY A 7 -26.96 -5.81 3.96
CA GLY A 7 -26.57 -6.89 3.04
C GLY A 7 -26.99 -6.64 1.59
N ARG A 8 -28.14 -5.98 1.38
CA ARG A 8 -28.65 -5.65 0.04
C ARG A 8 -27.92 -4.45 -0.60
N ALA A 9 -27.50 -3.48 0.21
CA ALA A 9 -26.68 -2.34 -0.23
C ALA A 9 -25.25 -2.80 -0.60
N LYS A 10 -24.60 -3.62 0.26
CA LYS A 10 -23.29 -4.22 -0.03
C LYS A 10 -23.29 -5.01 -1.35
N ARG A 11 -24.35 -5.80 -1.59
CA ARG A 11 -24.52 -6.57 -2.83
C ARG A 11 -24.71 -5.70 -4.08
N LYS A 12 -25.34 -4.52 -3.96
CA LYS A 12 -25.48 -3.57 -5.09
C LYS A 12 -24.18 -2.82 -5.38
N TYR A 13 -23.44 -2.39 -4.37
CA TYR A 13 -22.09 -1.84 -4.53
C TYR A 13 -21.15 -2.86 -5.18
N LEU A 14 -21.20 -4.11 -4.71
CA LEU A 14 -20.46 -5.22 -5.31
C LEU A 14 -20.89 -5.44 -6.77
N ASN A 15 -22.19 -5.39 -7.06
CA ASN A 15 -22.68 -5.49 -8.43
C ASN A 15 -22.26 -4.29 -9.30
N TRP A 16 -22.06 -3.09 -8.76
CA TRP A 16 -21.51 -1.94 -9.50
C TRP A 16 -20.01 -2.13 -9.80
N LEU A 17 -19.24 -2.61 -8.82
CA LEU A 17 -17.83 -3.03 -9.02
C LEU A 17 -17.72 -4.16 -10.06
N ILE A 18 -18.66 -5.10 -10.06
CA ILE A 18 -18.71 -6.21 -11.03
C ILE A 18 -19.19 -5.71 -12.41
N ALA A 19 -20.18 -4.82 -12.48
CA ALA A 19 -20.72 -4.30 -13.74
C ALA A 19 -19.75 -3.38 -14.49
N THR A 20 -18.75 -2.83 -13.81
CA THR A 20 -17.63 -2.11 -14.45
C THR A 20 -16.51 -3.04 -14.94
N LYS A 21 -16.51 -4.33 -14.55
CA LYS A 21 -15.61 -5.38 -15.04
C LYS A 21 -16.21 -6.08 -16.27
N ASN A 22 -16.12 -5.48 -17.46
CA ASN A 22 -16.36 -6.22 -18.71
C ASN A 22 -15.04 -6.86 -19.18
N LYS A 23 -14.95 -8.20 -19.17
CA LYS A 23 -13.79 -9.03 -19.57
C LYS A 23 -12.48 -8.85 -18.77
N ALA A 24 -12.54 -8.33 -17.54
CA ALA A 24 -11.36 -8.18 -16.70
C ALA A 24 -11.13 -9.43 -15.82
N LEU A 25 -9.85 -9.76 -15.57
CA LEU A 25 -9.45 -10.76 -14.58
C LEU A 25 -10.13 -10.52 -13.21
N PRO A 26 -10.30 -11.56 -12.36
CA PRO A 26 -10.64 -11.33 -10.95
C PRO A 26 -9.60 -10.40 -10.33
N THR A 27 -9.94 -9.67 -9.27
CA THR A 27 -8.96 -8.78 -8.62
C THR A 27 -8.33 -9.47 -7.42
N PHE A 28 -7.05 -9.17 -7.19
CA PHE A 28 -6.34 -9.52 -5.96
C PHE A 28 -6.05 -8.23 -5.21
N ASP A 29 -6.80 -8.01 -4.14
CA ASP A 29 -6.85 -6.73 -3.46
C ASP A 29 -5.95 -6.80 -2.20
N ILE A 30 -5.10 -5.78 -2.05
CA ILE A 30 -4.14 -5.62 -0.96
C ILE A 30 -4.47 -4.33 -0.20
N VAL A 31 -4.54 -4.41 1.13
CA VAL A 31 -4.66 -3.24 1.99
C VAL A 31 -3.32 -2.91 2.62
N VAL A 32 -2.81 -1.71 2.37
CA VAL A 32 -1.56 -1.22 2.95
C VAL A 32 -1.87 -0.48 4.24
N ILE A 33 -1.29 -0.93 5.35
CA ILE A 33 -1.49 -0.37 6.70
C ILE A 33 -0.12 -0.08 7.28
N GLY A 34 -0.03 0.93 8.13
CA GLY A 34 1.20 1.27 8.83
C GLY A 34 1.08 2.63 9.47
N THR A 35 1.89 2.86 10.51
CA THR A 35 1.90 4.11 11.28
C THR A 35 2.21 5.32 10.39
N MET A 36 1.87 6.53 10.88
CA MET A 36 2.30 7.75 10.20
C MET A 36 3.83 7.76 10.13
N SER A 37 4.37 8.18 8.99
CA SER A 37 5.83 8.19 8.75
C SER A 37 6.52 6.82 8.59
N ALA A 38 5.80 5.69 8.58
CA ALA A 38 6.39 4.38 8.20
C ALA A 38 6.81 4.31 6.72
N GLY A 39 6.35 5.27 5.90
CA GLY A 39 6.71 5.40 4.49
C GLY A 39 5.80 4.63 3.54
N LYS A 40 4.50 4.51 3.84
CA LYS A 40 3.49 3.85 2.98
C LYS A 40 3.48 4.37 1.56
N SER A 41 3.27 5.68 1.38
CA SER A 41 3.22 6.29 0.05
C SER A 41 4.55 6.15 -0.70
N THR A 42 5.68 6.21 0.02
CA THR A 42 7.01 5.94 -0.56
C THR A 42 7.16 4.49 -1.02
N LEU A 43 6.69 3.51 -0.24
CA LEU A 43 6.68 2.09 -0.61
C LEU A 43 5.83 1.86 -1.85
N ILE A 44 4.61 2.40 -1.86
CA ILE A 44 3.68 2.24 -2.97
C ILE A 44 4.24 2.90 -4.25
N ASN A 45 4.77 4.12 -4.15
CA ASN A 45 5.44 4.78 -5.28
C ASN A 45 6.65 3.96 -5.78
N ALA A 46 7.40 3.33 -4.87
CA ALA A 46 8.51 2.47 -5.25
C ALA A 46 8.05 1.19 -5.97
N LEU A 47 6.92 0.60 -5.55
CA LEU A 47 6.28 -0.54 -6.24
C LEU A 47 5.82 -0.13 -7.64
N ILE A 48 5.11 1.00 -7.74
CA ILE A 48 4.67 1.59 -9.03
C ILE A 48 5.87 1.92 -9.93
N GLY A 49 6.98 2.37 -9.34
CA GLY A 49 8.20 2.76 -10.03
C GLY A 49 8.24 4.22 -10.51
N GLU A 50 7.22 5.00 -10.18
CA GLU A 50 7.20 6.46 -10.31
C GLU A 50 6.47 7.11 -9.12
N GLU A 51 6.68 8.42 -8.96
CA GLU A 51 6.08 9.18 -7.87
C GLU A 51 4.68 9.66 -8.27
N VAL A 52 3.67 8.90 -7.87
CA VAL A 52 2.25 9.20 -8.15
C VAL A 52 1.57 9.75 -6.90
N LEU A 53 1.77 9.11 -5.75
CA LEU A 53 1.24 9.55 -4.47
C LEU A 53 2.11 10.65 -3.86
N PRO A 54 1.51 11.62 -3.13
CA PRO A 54 2.28 12.62 -2.39
C PRO A 54 3.10 11.96 -1.28
N ILE A 55 4.36 12.39 -1.15
CA ILE A 55 5.26 11.99 -0.06
C ILE A 55 5.47 13.20 0.85
N ALA A 56 4.81 13.21 2.01
CA ALA A 56 5.00 14.24 3.03
C ALA A 56 5.18 13.62 4.42
N ASN A 57 5.79 14.39 5.33
CA ASN A 57 5.95 14.00 6.74
C ASN A 57 4.67 14.20 7.55
N GLU A 58 3.75 15.04 7.07
CA GLU A 58 2.40 15.19 7.61
C GLU A 58 1.47 14.12 6.99
N ALA A 59 0.23 14.02 7.48
CA ALA A 59 -0.76 13.05 6.99
C ALA A 59 -1.09 13.25 5.50
N ALA A 60 -0.25 12.71 4.63
CA ALA A 60 -0.34 12.86 3.17
C ALA A 60 -1.49 12.06 2.56
N THR A 61 -2.01 11.05 3.29
CA THR A 61 -3.15 10.22 2.90
C THR A 61 -4.30 10.50 3.85
N ALA A 62 -5.23 11.36 3.44
CA ALA A 62 -6.48 11.65 4.17
C ALA A 62 -7.70 10.92 3.56
N VAL A 63 -7.56 10.44 2.33
CA VAL A 63 -8.60 9.79 1.53
C VAL A 63 -8.15 8.38 1.14
N ILE A 64 -9.08 7.41 1.14
CA ILE A 64 -8.77 6.05 0.65
C ILE A 64 -8.43 6.13 -0.84
N THR A 65 -7.23 5.69 -1.19
CA THR A 65 -6.77 5.67 -2.58
C THR A 65 -6.66 4.23 -3.06
N ARG A 66 -7.39 3.90 -4.14
CA ARG A 66 -7.39 2.60 -4.79
C ARG A 66 -6.55 2.67 -6.04
N ILE A 67 -5.58 1.79 -6.16
CA ILE A 67 -4.61 1.76 -7.24
C ILE A 67 -4.82 0.46 -7.98
N TYR A 68 -5.43 0.55 -9.15
CA TYR A 68 -5.68 -0.57 -10.03
C TYR A 68 -4.51 -0.73 -10.97
N ASP A 69 -3.93 -1.93 -10.95
CA ASP A 69 -2.91 -2.32 -11.89
C ASP A 69 -3.55 -2.70 -13.23
N GLU A 70 -3.11 -2.03 -14.29
CA GLU A 70 -3.61 -2.18 -15.66
C GLU A 70 -2.42 -2.19 -16.63
N ASP A 71 -1.99 -3.40 -17.01
CA ASP A 71 -0.85 -3.66 -17.89
C ASP A 71 -0.90 -2.83 -19.18
N GLY A 72 0.23 -2.26 -19.58
CA GLY A 72 0.39 -1.55 -20.84
C GLY A 72 -0.01 -0.07 -20.81
N MET A 73 -0.49 0.44 -19.67
CA MET A 73 -0.73 1.87 -19.50
C MET A 73 0.57 2.67 -19.43
N LYS A 74 0.67 3.75 -20.21
CA LYS A 74 1.87 4.61 -20.22
C LYS A 74 1.99 5.54 -19.01
N HIS A 75 0.85 5.97 -18.47
CA HIS A 75 0.77 6.93 -17.37
C HIS A 75 -0.40 6.55 -16.46
N PHE A 76 -0.25 6.81 -15.17
CA PHE A 76 -1.37 6.69 -14.24
C PHE A 76 -2.46 7.73 -14.53
N GLN A 77 -3.69 7.26 -14.57
CA GLN A 77 -4.90 8.06 -14.64
C GLN A 77 -5.51 8.17 -13.26
N GLY A 78 -6.17 9.29 -12.96
CA GLY A 78 -6.79 9.53 -11.65
C GLY A 78 -8.22 10.02 -11.77
N ARG A 79 -9.06 9.66 -10.80
CA ARG A 79 -10.39 10.24 -10.61
C ARG A 79 -10.80 10.20 -9.14
N GLY A 80 -11.22 11.35 -8.61
CA GLY A 80 -11.81 11.50 -7.28
C GLY A 80 -13.33 11.27 -7.28
N TYR A 81 -13.81 10.61 -6.23
CA TYR A 81 -15.21 10.23 -6.01
C TYR A 81 -15.69 10.60 -4.62
N HIS A 82 -17.01 10.74 -4.52
CA HIS A 82 -17.75 10.71 -3.27
C HIS A 82 -18.52 9.38 -3.18
N ILE A 83 -18.31 8.63 -2.11
CA ILE A 83 -19.06 7.41 -1.78
C ILE A 83 -19.79 7.66 -0.47
N ASN A 84 -21.12 7.53 -0.48
CA ASN A 84 -21.90 7.62 0.73
C ASN A 84 -21.76 6.31 1.54
N LEU A 85 -20.98 6.35 2.62
CA LEU A 85 -20.72 5.19 3.47
C LEU A 85 -21.96 4.69 4.22
N ASP A 86 -22.95 5.56 4.46
CA ASP A 86 -24.21 5.21 5.10
C ASP A 86 -25.19 4.52 4.14
N ASP A 87 -25.07 4.82 2.84
CA ASP A 87 -25.88 4.24 1.78
C ASP A 87 -25.04 3.79 0.57
N LEU A 88 -24.38 2.64 0.73
CA LEU A 88 -23.66 1.95 -0.34
C LEU A 88 -24.56 1.47 -1.50
N SER A 89 -25.89 1.65 -1.42
CA SER A 89 -26.76 1.36 -2.57
C SER A 89 -26.71 2.44 -3.63
N THR A 90 -26.19 3.63 -3.29
CA THR A 90 -25.88 4.69 -4.25
C THR A 90 -24.53 4.42 -4.92
N PRO A 91 -24.44 4.51 -6.25
CA PRO A 91 -23.17 4.33 -6.95
C PRO A 91 -22.21 5.48 -6.59
N PRO A 92 -20.89 5.23 -6.58
CA PRO A 92 -19.89 6.28 -6.40
C PRO A 92 -20.12 7.47 -7.34
N LEU A 93 -20.22 8.67 -6.76
CA LEU A 93 -20.46 9.90 -7.49
C LEU A 93 -19.12 10.53 -7.87
N PRO A 94 -18.78 10.61 -9.16
CA PRO A 94 -17.54 11.25 -9.58
C PRO A 94 -17.58 12.75 -9.30
N GLN A 95 -16.62 13.23 -8.51
CA GLN A 95 -16.48 14.66 -8.18
C GLN A 95 -15.53 15.38 -9.13
N THR A 96 -14.80 14.62 -9.95
CA THR A 96 -13.78 15.13 -10.85
C THR A 96 -13.92 14.50 -12.23
N ARG A 97 -13.42 15.21 -13.24
CA ARG A 97 -13.13 14.61 -14.55
C ARG A 97 -11.96 13.65 -14.41
N ARG A 98 -11.91 12.63 -15.26
CA ARG A 98 -10.75 11.73 -15.33
C ARG A 98 -9.53 12.50 -15.81
N ILE A 99 -8.46 12.45 -15.02
CA ILE A 99 -7.14 13.01 -15.38
C ILE A 99 -6.32 11.89 -15.99
N THR A 100 -5.87 12.06 -17.24
CA THR A 100 -5.15 11.00 -17.98
C THR A 100 -3.68 10.87 -17.61
N ARG A 101 -3.13 11.86 -16.91
CA ARG A 101 -1.78 11.87 -16.34
C ARG A 101 -1.83 12.57 -15.00
N ILE A 102 -2.15 11.79 -13.96
CA ILE A 102 -2.28 12.30 -12.59
C ILE A 102 -0.90 12.65 -12.03
N THR A 103 -0.86 13.61 -11.11
CA THR A 103 0.37 14.05 -10.44
C THR A 103 0.17 14.05 -8.93
N PRO A 104 1.26 13.94 -8.13
CA PRO A 104 1.18 14.00 -6.67
C PRO A 104 0.45 15.24 -6.15
N LYS A 105 0.66 16.41 -6.80
CA LYS A 105 0.00 17.66 -6.45
C LYS A 105 -1.53 17.59 -6.60
N GLN A 106 -2.03 16.94 -7.65
CA GLN A 106 -3.47 16.80 -7.85
C GLN A 106 -4.09 15.86 -6.81
N ILE A 107 -3.37 14.83 -6.39
CA ILE A 107 -3.80 13.94 -5.30
C ILE A 107 -3.82 14.70 -3.97
N GLU A 108 -2.81 15.53 -3.70
CA GLU A 108 -2.75 16.39 -2.53
C GLU A 108 -3.93 17.37 -2.47
N GLU A 109 -4.27 18.01 -3.60
CA GLU A 109 -5.47 18.86 -3.73
C GLU A 109 -6.76 18.08 -3.45
N TRP A 110 -6.86 16.82 -3.91
CA TRP A 110 -8.02 15.96 -3.64
C TRP A 110 -8.10 15.49 -2.20
N ASN A 111 -6.97 15.22 -1.55
CA ASN A 111 -6.90 14.84 -0.14
C ASN A 111 -7.38 15.98 0.79
N GLN A 112 -7.31 17.23 0.35
CA GLN A 112 -7.83 18.40 1.07
C GLN A 112 -9.31 18.69 0.79
N SER A 113 -9.92 18.00 -0.19
CA SER A 113 -11.31 18.24 -0.60
C SER A 113 -12.30 17.44 0.24
N LYS A 114 -13.18 18.14 0.97
CA LYS A 114 -14.29 17.49 1.71
C LYS A 114 -15.30 16.76 0.82
N ALA A 115 -15.33 17.07 -0.47
CA ALA A 115 -16.21 16.39 -1.41
C ALA A 115 -15.69 15.00 -1.81
N ILE A 116 -14.39 14.76 -1.70
CA ILE A 116 -13.73 13.54 -2.17
C ILE A 116 -13.38 12.67 -0.96
N ASN A 117 -13.88 11.45 -0.95
CA ASN A 117 -13.53 10.45 0.08
C ASN A 117 -13.02 9.13 -0.50
N TYR A 118 -12.92 9.02 -1.83
CA TYR A 118 -12.18 7.98 -2.53
C TYR A 118 -11.45 8.54 -3.75
N ILE A 119 -10.27 8.00 -4.06
CA ILE A 119 -9.51 8.28 -5.27
C ILE A 119 -9.23 6.96 -5.98
N ASP A 120 -9.57 6.86 -7.27
CA ASP A 120 -9.13 5.75 -8.12
C ASP A 120 -7.95 6.20 -8.97
N LEU A 121 -6.87 5.44 -8.90
CA LEU A 121 -5.71 5.51 -9.76
C LEU A 121 -5.65 4.25 -10.62
N ARG A 122 -5.38 4.39 -11.92
CA ARG A 122 -5.27 3.27 -12.86
C ARG A 122 -3.98 3.41 -13.66
N GLY A 123 -3.12 2.41 -13.66
CA GLY A 123 -1.84 2.44 -14.36
C GLY A 123 -1.09 1.12 -14.24
N ASP A 124 0.05 1.03 -14.90
CA ASP A 124 0.84 -0.20 -15.02
C ASP A 124 1.92 -0.27 -13.92
N ILE A 125 1.83 -1.27 -13.04
CA ILE A 125 2.85 -1.65 -12.05
C ILE A 125 3.76 -2.69 -12.69
N LYS A 126 4.73 -2.21 -13.48
CA LYS A 126 5.56 -3.00 -14.40
C LYS A 126 6.27 -4.23 -13.82
N THR A 127 6.43 -4.33 -12.50
CA THR A 127 7.09 -5.45 -11.84
C THR A 127 6.15 -6.57 -11.43
N ILE A 128 4.84 -6.38 -11.54
CA ILE A 128 3.81 -7.36 -11.24
C ILE A 128 2.99 -7.57 -12.52
N LEU A 129 2.83 -8.83 -12.92
CA LEU A 129 2.03 -9.21 -14.08
C LEU A 129 0.63 -9.60 -13.64
N ASN A 130 -0.37 -9.04 -14.30
CA ASN A 130 -1.77 -9.39 -14.10
C ASN A 130 -2.13 -10.63 -14.92
N ASP A 131 -1.69 -11.80 -14.47
CA ASP A 131 -1.85 -13.07 -15.20
C ASP A 131 -3.15 -13.82 -14.85
N LYS A 132 -3.40 -14.05 -13.56
CA LYS A 132 -4.58 -14.74 -13.01
C LYS A 132 -5.52 -13.78 -12.32
N ALA A 133 -4.99 -12.68 -11.78
CA ALA A 133 -5.76 -11.63 -11.15
C ALA A 133 -5.17 -10.26 -11.49
N ALA A 134 -5.99 -9.22 -11.47
CA ALA A 134 -5.57 -7.83 -11.51
C ALA A 134 -5.26 -7.33 -10.10
N LEU A 135 -4.06 -6.82 -9.85
CA LEU A 135 -3.70 -6.28 -8.55
C LEU A 135 -4.45 -4.97 -8.25
N VAL A 136 -4.99 -4.85 -7.04
CA VAL A 136 -5.55 -3.59 -6.52
C VAL A 136 -4.91 -3.28 -5.18
N ILE A 137 -4.27 -2.12 -5.06
CA ILE A 137 -3.65 -1.65 -3.81
C ILE A 137 -4.52 -0.57 -3.20
N TYR A 138 -4.91 -0.75 -1.95
CA TYR A 138 -5.61 0.23 -1.13
C TYR A 138 -4.59 0.93 -0.23
N ASP A 139 -4.27 2.19 -0.54
CA ASP A 139 -3.55 3.08 0.38
C ASP A 139 -4.55 3.64 1.40
N THR A 140 -4.31 3.35 2.68
CA THR A 140 -5.19 3.77 3.77
C THR A 140 -4.55 4.91 4.57
N PRO A 141 -5.35 5.92 5.01
CA PRO A 141 -4.89 6.91 5.97
C PRO A 141 -4.26 6.25 7.21
N GLY A 142 -3.11 6.76 7.65
CA GLY A 142 -2.38 6.18 8.78
C GLY A 142 -3.14 6.32 10.11
N PRO A 143 -3.10 5.33 11.01
CA PRO A 143 -3.85 5.31 12.27
C PRO A 143 -3.26 6.22 13.37
N ASN A 144 -2.05 6.76 13.22
CA ASN A 144 -1.30 7.38 14.31
C ASN A 144 -1.31 8.91 14.28
N ASN A 145 -2.46 9.50 14.58
CA ASN A 145 -2.48 10.45 15.67
C ASN A 145 -3.22 9.74 16.80
N SER A 146 -2.55 9.46 17.92
CA SER A 146 -3.16 8.91 19.14
C SER A 146 -4.26 9.81 19.75
N GLN A 147 -4.58 10.93 19.10
CA GLN A 147 -5.71 11.82 19.39
C GLN A 147 -6.89 11.71 18.41
N ASP A 148 -6.74 11.08 17.22
CA ASP A 148 -7.80 11.04 16.21
C ASP A 148 -8.44 9.66 16.08
N SER A 149 -9.53 9.46 16.83
CA SER A 149 -10.39 8.27 16.74
C SER A 149 -10.92 7.96 15.32
N GLU A 150 -10.95 8.95 14.42
CA GLU A 150 -11.43 8.83 13.04
C GLU A 150 -10.49 7.99 12.14
N HIS A 151 -9.17 8.09 12.31
CA HIS A 151 -8.21 7.41 11.43
C HIS A 151 -8.16 5.89 11.67
N SER A 152 -8.26 5.46 12.93
CA SER A 152 -8.43 4.04 13.27
C SER A 152 -9.76 3.49 12.74
N ALA A 153 -10.83 4.29 12.75
CA ALA A 153 -12.14 3.89 12.25
C ALA A 153 -12.12 3.64 10.74
N LEU A 154 -11.41 4.46 9.96
CA LEU A 154 -11.30 4.29 8.50
C LEU A 154 -10.46 3.07 8.11
N THR A 155 -9.37 2.81 8.83
CA THR A 155 -8.58 1.58 8.65
C THR A 155 -9.44 0.35 8.92
N MET A 156 -10.17 0.33 10.05
CA MET A 156 -11.07 -0.78 10.38
C MET A 156 -12.25 -0.89 9.42
N TYR A 157 -12.81 0.23 8.95
CA TYR A 157 -13.84 0.26 7.92
C TYR A 157 -13.34 -0.44 6.66
N THR A 158 -12.12 -0.12 6.21
CA THR A 158 -11.50 -0.76 5.04
C THR A 158 -11.38 -2.26 5.27
N LEU A 159 -10.91 -2.68 6.46
CA LEU A 159 -10.76 -4.10 6.81
C LEU A 159 -12.09 -4.87 6.88
N GLU A 160 -13.18 -4.21 7.29
CA GLU A 160 -14.50 -4.82 7.42
C GLU A 160 -15.32 -4.82 6.12
N ASN A 161 -15.09 -3.83 5.25
CA ASN A 161 -15.98 -3.56 4.11
C ASN A 161 -15.35 -3.84 2.75
N GLU A 162 -14.03 -3.71 2.61
CA GLU A 162 -13.35 -4.01 1.34
C GLU A 162 -13.10 -5.52 1.20
N HIS A 163 -13.14 -5.99 -0.04
CA HIS A 163 -12.74 -7.33 -0.39
C HIS A 163 -11.23 -7.33 -0.59
N TYR A 164 -10.48 -7.98 0.28
CA TYR A 164 -9.02 -8.11 0.15
C TYR A 164 -8.55 -9.49 0.57
N GLY A 165 -7.44 -9.92 -0.02
CA GLY A 165 -6.79 -11.20 0.32
C GLY A 165 -5.52 -11.02 1.17
N LEU A 166 -4.93 -9.82 1.17
CA LEU A 166 -3.67 -9.55 1.83
C LEU A 166 -3.64 -8.19 2.53
N ILE A 167 -3.12 -8.18 3.76
CA ILE A 167 -2.71 -6.97 4.46
C ILE A 167 -1.19 -6.84 4.29
N LEU A 168 -0.75 -5.69 3.78
CA LEU A 168 0.65 -5.31 3.73
C LEU A 168 0.92 -4.33 4.88
N TYR A 169 1.46 -4.84 5.99
CA TYR A 169 1.65 -4.05 7.20
C TYR A 169 3.06 -3.48 7.28
N LEU A 170 3.19 -2.16 7.19
CA LEU A 170 4.47 -1.45 7.23
C LEU A 170 4.87 -1.11 8.66
N LEU A 171 6.08 -1.55 9.01
CA LEU A 171 6.82 -1.21 10.21
C LEU A 171 8.00 -0.30 9.85
N ASN A 172 8.45 0.50 10.81
CA ASN A 172 9.63 1.34 10.68
C ASN A 172 10.81 0.75 11.47
N ALA A 173 11.90 0.41 10.79
CA ALA A 173 13.11 -0.17 11.38
C ALA A 173 13.75 0.72 12.45
N THR A 174 13.59 2.03 12.37
CA THR A 174 14.18 2.98 13.35
C THR A 174 13.34 3.15 14.62
N GLN A 175 12.14 2.58 14.68
CA GLN A 175 11.18 2.77 15.78
C GLN A 175 10.86 1.45 16.48
N VAL A 176 11.68 0.42 16.29
CA VAL A 176 11.48 -0.88 16.93
C VAL A 176 11.61 -0.71 18.45
N GLY A 177 10.51 -0.94 19.17
CA GLY A 177 10.38 -0.72 20.61
C GLY A 177 9.34 0.35 21.00
N ILE A 178 8.89 1.17 20.04
CA ILE A 178 7.78 2.12 20.23
C ILE A 178 6.49 1.44 19.78
N TYR A 179 5.82 0.76 20.70
CA TYR A 179 4.66 -0.12 20.42
C TYR A 179 3.32 0.62 20.42
N ASP A 180 3.27 1.81 19.82
CA ASP A 180 2.01 2.56 19.69
C ASP A 180 0.99 1.87 18.77
N ASP A 181 1.43 0.87 18.00
CA ASP A 181 0.65 0.15 17.02
C ASP A 181 0.08 -1.20 17.52
N ARG A 182 0.42 -1.62 18.75
CA ARG A 182 0.02 -2.91 19.33
C ARG A 182 -1.50 -3.10 19.31
N GLY A 183 -2.25 -2.09 19.74
CA GLY A 183 -3.71 -2.17 19.80
C GLY A 183 -4.37 -2.34 18.43
N LEU A 184 -3.75 -1.81 17.36
CA LEU A 184 -4.22 -2.03 16.00
C LEU A 184 -3.87 -3.45 15.53
N LEU A 185 -2.65 -3.92 15.78
CA LEU A 185 -2.22 -5.27 15.44
C LEU A 185 -3.09 -6.34 16.11
N GLU A 186 -3.47 -6.15 17.38
CA GLU A 186 -4.39 -7.04 18.09
C GLU A 186 -5.79 -7.08 17.45
N LYS A 187 -6.31 -5.93 16.98
CA LYS A 187 -7.58 -5.88 16.23
C LYS A 187 -7.47 -6.58 14.89
N ILE A 188 -6.38 -6.36 14.15
CA ILE A 188 -6.10 -7.01 12.87
C ILE A 188 -6.02 -8.52 13.05
N LYS A 189 -5.28 -9.00 14.06
CA LYS A 189 -5.17 -10.43 14.39
C LYS A 189 -6.55 -11.05 14.61
N LYS A 190 -7.37 -10.46 15.49
CA LYS A 190 -8.75 -10.92 15.76
C LYS A 190 -9.63 -10.92 14.52
N HIS A 191 -9.36 -10.06 13.55
CA HIS A 191 -10.08 -10.01 12.29
C HIS A 191 -9.62 -11.12 11.33
N LEU A 192 -8.32 -11.37 11.23
CA LEU A 192 -7.75 -12.47 10.42
C LEU A 192 -8.17 -13.85 10.95
N GLU A 193 -8.31 -14.01 12.27
CA GLU A 193 -8.83 -15.25 12.89
C GLU A 193 -10.27 -15.58 12.47
N LYS A 194 -11.06 -14.59 12.05
CA LYS A 194 -12.44 -14.77 11.61
C LYS A 194 -12.56 -15.13 10.12
N ASP A 195 -11.51 -14.88 9.34
CA ASP A 195 -11.52 -15.03 7.89
C ASP A 195 -10.17 -15.55 7.39
N LEU A 196 -10.06 -16.88 7.33
CA LEU A 196 -8.84 -17.59 6.93
C LEU A 196 -8.46 -17.39 5.45
N SER A 197 -9.33 -16.79 4.64
CA SER A 197 -8.99 -16.40 3.27
C SER A 197 -8.04 -15.21 3.21
N LYS A 198 -7.96 -14.46 4.31
CA LYS A 198 -7.13 -13.27 4.44
C LYS A 198 -5.80 -13.61 5.09
N SER A 199 -4.77 -12.94 4.63
CA SER A 199 -3.42 -13.10 5.16
C SER A 199 -2.77 -11.75 5.41
N ILE A 200 -1.65 -11.77 6.12
CA ILE A 200 -0.85 -10.58 6.43
C ILE A 200 0.61 -10.88 6.12
N VAL A 201 1.31 -9.86 5.63
CA VAL A 201 2.77 -9.84 5.54
C VAL A 201 3.27 -8.52 6.10
N PHE A 202 4.39 -8.57 6.81
CA PHE A 202 5.00 -7.42 7.44
C PHE A 202 6.16 -6.92 6.58
N VAL A 203 6.21 -5.60 6.38
CA VAL A 203 7.28 -4.92 5.66
C VAL A 203 8.03 -4.06 6.64
N LEU A 204 9.28 -4.40 6.91
CA LEU A 204 10.15 -3.61 7.77
C LEU A 204 10.90 -2.60 6.90
N ASN A 205 10.39 -1.37 6.82
CA ASN A 205 10.93 -0.32 5.96
C ASN A 205 12.01 0.50 6.70
N LYS A 206 12.80 1.25 5.92
CA LYS A 206 13.89 2.14 6.39
C LYS A 206 15.09 1.41 6.98
N CYS A 207 15.40 0.21 6.50
CA CYS A 207 16.59 -0.54 6.94
C CYS A 207 17.91 0.20 6.65
N ASP A 208 17.92 1.15 5.70
CA ASP A 208 19.03 2.06 5.38
C ASP A 208 19.34 3.09 6.46
N MET A 209 18.41 3.30 7.40
CA MET A 209 18.60 4.24 8.50
C MET A 209 19.14 3.59 9.77
N LEU A 210 19.39 2.27 9.76
CA LEU A 210 19.94 1.54 10.89
C LEU A 210 21.41 1.89 11.09
N ASP A 211 21.79 2.17 12.33
CA ASP A 211 23.16 2.49 12.69
C ASP A 211 23.92 1.22 13.10
N THR A 212 24.58 0.59 12.14
CA THR A 212 25.36 -0.63 12.37
C THR A 212 26.52 -0.39 13.35
N GLU A 213 27.07 0.83 13.42
CA GLU A 213 28.14 1.17 14.37
C GLU A 213 27.63 1.19 15.82
N LYS A 214 26.35 1.52 16.02
CA LYS A 214 25.66 1.39 17.31
C LYS A 214 25.06 0.00 17.57
N GLY A 215 25.38 -0.98 16.73
CA GLY A 215 24.92 -2.36 16.85
C GLY A 215 23.48 -2.58 16.39
N GLU A 216 22.91 -1.67 15.60
CA GLU A 216 21.62 -1.85 14.94
C GLU A 216 21.83 -2.54 13.59
N ASN A 217 22.01 -3.86 13.59
CA ASN A 217 22.00 -4.64 12.36
C ASN A 217 20.61 -5.16 12.01
N ILE A 218 20.37 -5.38 10.72
CA ILE A 218 19.08 -5.84 10.20
C ILE A 218 18.65 -7.14 10.87
N GLU A 219 19.56 -8.11 11.08
CA GLU A 219 19.20 -9.39 11.68
C GLU A 219 18.63 -9.24 13.10
N ARG A 220 19.22 -8.37 13.93
CA ARG A 220 18.74 -8.12 15.29
C ARG A 220 17.40 -7.41 15.27
N VAL A 221 17.22 -6.42 14.40
CA VAL A 221 15.96 -5.68 14.28
C VAL A 221 14.84 -6.60 13.81
N VAL A 222 15.08 -7.43 12.80
CA VAL A 222 14.12 -8.44 12.33
C VAL A 222 13.79 -9.42 13.45
N SER A 223 14.78 -9.89 14.22
CA SER A 223 14.57 -10.79 15.36
C SER A 223 13.69 -10.16 16.45
N ASN A 224 13.93 -8.88 16.78
CA ASN A 224 13.13 -8.15 17.76
C ASN A 224 11.69 -7.95 17.28
N VAL A 225 11.49 -7.61 16.00
CA VAL A 225 10.16 -7.49 15.40
C VAL A 225 9.45 -8.85 15.40
N HIS A 226 10.16 -9.93 15.10
CA HIS A 226 9.62 -11.29 15.14
C HIS A 226 9.08 -11.63 16.53
N LEU A 227 9.87 -11.38 17.58
CA LEU A 227 9.45 -11.58 18.98
C LEU A 227 8.26 -10.71 19.37
N TYR A 228 8.26 -9.44 18.97
CA TYR A 228 7.14 -8.52 19.22
C TYR A 228 5.83 -9.01 18.58
N LEU A 229 5.88 -9.43 17.32
CA LEU A 229 4.71 -9.95 16.61
C LEU A 229 4.25 -11.30 17.18
N GLN A 230 5.18 -12.15 17.62
CA GLN A 230 4.86 -13.40 18.32
C GLN A 230 4.19 -13.16 19.67
N ASP A 231 4.60 -12.14 20.42
CA ASP A 231 3.97 -11.76 21.69
C ASP A 231 2.52 -11.28 21.50
N ILE A 232 2.22 -10.60 20.39
CA ILE A 232 0.83 -10.29 19.99
C ILE A 232 0.07 -11.56 19.56
N GLY A 233 0.81 -12.59 19.14
CA GLY A 233 0.34 -13.92 18.79
C GLY A 233 0.22 -14.20 17.30
N PHE A 234 1.00 -13.49 16.47
CA PHE A 234 1.33 -13.97 15.13
C PHE A 234 2.37 -15.09 15.28
N THR A 235 2.00 -16.34 15.06
CA THR A 235 2.88 -17.50 15.37
C THR A 235 4.14 -17.57 14.51
N GLN A 236 4.01 -17.27 13.21
CA GLN A 236 5.12 -17.30 12.25
C GLN A 236 5.03 -16.09 11.31
N PRO A 237 5.30 -14.87 11.81
CA PRO A 237 5.14 -13.65 11.03
C PRO A 237 6.15 -13.61 9.89
N HIS A 238 5.66 -13.43 8.66
CA HIS A 238 6.51 -13.22 7.49
C HIS A 238 6.91 -11.74 7.42
N ILE A 239 8.21 -11.46 7.59
CA ILE A 239 8.77 -10.11 7.64
C ILE A 239 9.72 -9.93 6.46
N ILE A 240 9.46 -8.93 5.63
CA ILE A 240 10.29 -8.56 4.47
C ILE A 240 11.02 -7.24 4.83
N PRO A 241 12.34 -7.28 5.12
CA PRO A 241 13.13 -6.07 5.33
C PRO A 241 13.40 -5.38 4.00
N LEU A 242 13.19 -4.06 3.94
CA LEU A 242 13.43 -3.27 2.74
C LEU A 242 13.69 -1.79 3.03
N THR A 243 14.03 -1.08 1.95
CA THR A 243 14.28 0.36 1.94
C THR A 243 13.58 1.01 0.74
N ALA A 244 12.42 1.61 0.97
CA ALA A 244 11.56 2.17 -0.08
C ALA A 244 12.17 3.37 -0.82
N ARG A 245 12.86 4.26 -0.11
CA ARG A 245 13.28 5.56 -0.67
C ARG A 245 14.36 5.38 -1.76
N PRO A 246 15.54 4.79 -1.48
CA PRO A 246 16.51 4.39 -2.50
C PRO A 246 15.90 3.63 -3.69
N ALA A 247 15.00 2.66 -3.46
CA ALA A 247 14.33 1.93 -4.53
C ALA A 247 13.51 2.88 -5.46
N LEU A 248 12.71 3.77 -4.89
CA LEU A 248 11.96 4.79 -5.65
C LEU A 248 12.91 5.68 -6.44
N LEU A 249 13.98 6.16 -5.83
CA LEU A 249 14.93 7.07 -6.48
C LEU A 249 15.66 6.40 -7.64
N ALA A 250 16.05 5.12 -7.48
CA ALA A 250 16.64 4.33 -8.54
C ALA A 250 15.68 4.14 -9.72
N ARG A 251 14.41 3.81 -9.44
CA ARG A 251 13.36 3.65 -10.46
C ARG A 251 13.04 4.97 -11.18
N LYS A 252 12.94 6.09 -10.46
CA LYS A 252 12.81 7.43 -11.04
C LYS A 252 13.94 7.71 -12.03
N ARG A 253 15.18 7.34 -11.68
CA ARG A 253 16.34 7.49 -12.58
C ARG A 253 16.28 6.59 -13.81
N LEU A 254 15.93 5.31 -13.64
CA LEU A 254 15.75 4.38 -14.75
C LEU A 254 14.69 4.86 -15.75
N SER A 255 13.61 5.44 -15.23
CA SER A 255 12.50 6.02 -16.01
C SER A 255 12.76 7.45 -16.48
N ARG A 256 13.98 7.99 -16.29
CA ARG A 256 14.41 9.35 -16.69
C ARG A 256 13.59 10.49 -16.06
N HIS A 257 12.96 10.25 -14.91
CA HIS A 257 12.39 11.34 -14.12
C HIS A 257 13.49 12.16 -13.44
N PRO A 258 13.35 13.49 -13.38
CA PRO A 258 14.31 14.32 -12.70
C PRO A 258 14.31 14.02 -11.19
N LEU A 259 15.51 13.99 -10.62
CA LEU A 259 15.70 13.98 -9.17
C LEU A 259 16.11 15.39 -8.72
N THR A 260 15.51 15.84 -7.63
CA THR A 260 15.95 17.02 -6.88
C THR A 260 17.39 16.85 -6.38
N ARG A 261 17.99 17.95 -5.90
CA ARG A 261 19.34 17.90 -5.32
C ARG A 261 19.40 16.99 -4.09
N ALA A 262 18.39 17.05 -3.22
CA ALA A 262 18.30 16.23 -2.02
C ALA A 262 18.17 14.75 -2.36
N GLU A 263 17.30 14.39 -3.32
CA GLU A 263 17.15 13.01 -3.78
C GLU A 263 18.42 12.46 -4.42
N ARG A 264 19.12 13.27 -5.23
CA ARG A 264 20.43 12.87 -5.77
C ARG A 264 21.43 12.55 -4.67
N SER A 265 21.45 13.36 -3.61
CA SER A 265 22.34 13.15 -2.48
C SER A 265 21.99 11.85 -1.74
N ALA A 266 20.70 11.63 -1.46
CA ALA A 266 20.22 10.43 -0.78
C ALA A 266 20.52 9.15 -1.57
N LEU A 267 20.30 9.16 -2.89
CA LEU A 267 20.62 8.02 -3.74
C LEU A 267 22.12 7.71 -3.77
N ARG A 268 22.98 8.73 -3.84
CA ARG A 268 24.44 8.55 -3.80
C ARG A 268 24.92 8.01 -2.44
N PHE A 269 24.33 8.48 -1.35
CA PHE A 269 24.66 7.99 -0.02
C PHE A 269 24.38 6.49 0.09
N PHE A 270 23.20 6.05 -0.37
CA PHE A 270 22.86 4.62 -0.37
C PHE A 270 23.71 3.80 -1.34
N ALA A 271 24.04 4.36 -2.51
CA ALA A 271 24.84 3.66 -3.51
C ALA A 271 26.33 3.53 -3.13
N GLU A 272 26.78 4.25 -2.09
CA GLU A 272 28.19 4.42 -1.68
C GLU A 272 29.11 5.04 -2.77
N GLU A 273 28.60 5.25 -3.98
CA GLU A 273 29.31 5.83 -5.12
C GLU A 273 28.39 6.67 -6.04
N ALA A 274 28.96 7.25 -7.09
CA ALA A 274 28.22 7.99 -8.10
C ALA A 274 27.44 7.05 -9.03
N CYS A 275 26.20 6.72 -8.65
CA CYS A 275 25.35 5.87 -9.46
C CYS A 275 24.94 6.54 -10.80
N GLN A 276 25.42 6.00 -11.93
CA GLN A 276 25.13 6.50 -13.28
C GLN A 276 24.70 5.41 -14.25
N SER A 277 25.06 4.15 -14.03
CA SER A 277 24.75 3.06 -14.97
C SER A 277 23.40 2.41 -14.68
N LYS A 278 22.79 1.83 -15.73
CA LYS A 278 21.55 1.06 -15.59
C LYS A 278 21.73 -0.14 -14.65
N SER A 279 22.88 -0.80 -14.69
CA SER A 279 23.20 -1.96 -13.85
C SER A 279 23.28 -1.60 -12.38
N GLU A 280 23.93 -0.48 -12.01
CA GLU A 280 23.99 -0.02 -10.62
C GLU A 280 22.61 0.32 -10.07
N LEU A 281 21.75 0.96 -10.87
CA LEU A 281 20.39 1.29 -10.46
C LEU A 281 19.55 0.02 -10.20
N LEU A 282 19.76 -1.03 -11.00
CA LEU A 282 19.10 -2.32 -10.79
C LEU A 282 19.66 -3.04 -9.55
N ASP A 283 20.96 -2.95 -9.30
CA ASP A 283 21.58 -3.46 -8.06
C ASP A 283 21.01 -2.77 -6.81
N ILE A 284 20.84 -1.45 -6.84
CA ILE A 284 20.19 -0.70 -5.75
C ILE A 284 18.77 -1.23 -5.50
N ILE A 285 17.98 -1.47 -6.55
CA ILE A 285 16.63 -2.02 -6.41
C ILE A 285 16.67 -3.44 -5.82
N GLN A 286 17.63 -4.26 -6.23
CA GLN A 286 17.80 -5.61 -5.68
C GLN A 286 18.18 -5.59 -4.19
N ARG A 287 19.19 -4.79 -3.83
CA ARG A 287 19.67 -4.61 -2.44
C ARG A 287 18.64 -3.95 -1.54
N SER A 288 17.72 -3.18 -2.10
CA SER A 288 16.65 -2.52 -1.33
C SER A 288 15.60 -3.46 -0.77
N GLY A 289 15.60 -4.76 -1.09
CA GLY A 289 14.61 -5.74 -0.62
C GLY A 289 13.32 -5.81 -1.47
N PHE A 290 13.16 -4.95 -2.48
CA PHE A 290 11.97 -4.94 -3.33
C PHE A 290 11.79 -6.22 -4.15
N SER A 291 12.88 -6.86 -4.55
CA SER A 291 12.82 -8.13 -5.30
C SER A 291 12.09 -9.23 -4.53
N GLU A 292 12.19 -9.24 -3.20
CA GLU A 292 11.49 -10.21 -2.36
C GLU A 292 10.01 -9.88 -2.25
N LEU A 293 9.68 -8.61 -1.99
CA LEU A 293 8.30 -8.13 -1.94
C LEU A 293 7.56 -8.38 -3.27
N GLU A 294 8.16 -8.02 -4.41
CA GLU A 294 7.56 -8.20 -5.74
C GLU A 294 7.32 -9.68 -6.05
N LYS A 295 8.27 -10.56 -5.76
CA LYS A 295 8.09 -12.01 -5.91
C LYS A 295 6.96 -12.55 -5.03
N TYR A 296 6.88 -12.07 -3.79
CA TYR A 296 5.81 -12.45 -2.88
C TYR A 296 4.44 -12.03 -3.43
N LEU A 297 4.31 -10.77 -3.86
CA LEU A 297 3.08 -10.23 -4.45
C LEU A 297 2.71 -10.97 -5.73
N GLN A 298 3.66 -11.19 -6.65
CA GLN A 298 3.43 -11.95 -7.88
C GLN A 298 2.91 -13.35 -7.58
N THR A 299 3.49 -14.04 -6.60
CA THR A 299 3.05 -15.39 -6.20
C THR A 299 1.60 -15.38 -5.73
N ARG A 300 1.19 -14.35 -4.96
CA ARG A 300 -0.19 -14.20 -4.48
C ARG A 300 -1.16 -13.88 -5.61
N VAL A 301 -0.81 -12.96 -6.51
CA VAL A 301 -1.61 -12.64 -7.71
C VAL A 301 -1.81 -13.90 -8.56
N SER A 302 -0.73 -14.63 -8.85
CA SER A 302 -0.76 -15.86 -9.67
C SER A 302 -1.54 -17.01 -9.01
N SER A 303 -1.64 -17.03 -7.68
CA SER A 303 -2.32 -18.09 -6.91
C SER A 303 -3.79 -17.79 -6.58
N SER A 304 -4.32 -16.64 -6.97
CA SER A 304 -5.65 -16.15 -6.54
C SER A 304 -6.86 -16.92 -7.13
N ASN A 305 -6.62 -18.00 -7.88
CA ASN A 305 -7.63 -18.79 -8.57
C ASN A 305 -8.47 -19.75 -7.70
N HIS A 306 -8.38 -19.70 -6.36
CA HIS A 306 -9.08 -20.68 -5.48
C HIS A 306 -10.06 -20.13 -4.46
N LEU A 307 -10.24 -18.80 -4.35
CA LEU A 307 -11.11 -18.22 -3.32
C LEU A 307 -12.44 -17.64 -3.85
N ASN A 308 -12.61 -17.49 -5.16
CA ASN A 308 -13.76 -16.78 -5.74
C ASN A 308 -14.78 -17.65 -6.50
N SER A 309 -14.75 -18.99 -6.37
CA SER A 309 -15.69 -19.90 -7.06
C SER A 309 -16.81 -20.48 -6.20
N LYS A 310 -16.91 -20.13 -4.90
CA LYS A 310 -18.06 -20.51 -4.06
C LYS A 310 -18.43 -19.38 -3.09
N GLY A 311 -19.55 -18.72 -3.38
CA GLY A 311 -20.18 -17.71 -2.53
C GLY A 311 -21.41 -17.10 -3.18
#